data_AF-U2S479-F1
#
_entry.id   AF-U2S479-F1
#
_cell.length_a   1.000
_cell.length_b   1.000
_cell.length_c   1.000
_cell.angle_alpha   90.00
_cell.angle_beta   90.00
_cell.angle_gamma   90.00
#
_symmetry.space_group_name_H-M   'P 1'
#
loop_
_entity.id
_entity.type
_entity.pdbx_description
1 polymer ?
#
loop_
_entity_poly.entity_id
_entity_poly.type
_entity_poly.pdbx_seq_one_letter_code
_entity_poly.pdbx_strand_id
1 'polypeptide(L)'
;MLQIILPMKITTNFVSDKILKGNIINYLNRPNGLLVITFFTTLGNFLYKLKFQVLPILVVYILFFYNLVFKILSFNRLILFMLVYLLSYIIAFLLGYIVALLSTVFIRINGISELVNALLIIFGGGLLPLDLYPKLLLKISEVTPFYAIMYAPISIIVYDNDFGKILFILGIQIFWLITLLIVSKKLSQYVFKKFDIMGG
;
A
#
# COMPACT_ATOMS: atom_id res chain seq x y z
N MET A 1 5.08 12.29 3.54
CA MET A 1 6.25 11.48 3.12
C MET A 1 5.87 10.04 2.78
N LEU A 2 5.14 9.31 3.66
CA LEU A 2 4.72 7.92 3.42
C LEU A 2 3.91 7.71 2.12
N GLN A 3 2.96 8.59 1.79
CA GLN A 3 2.19 8.51 0.54
C GLN A 3 3.05 8.57 -0.73
N ILE A 4 4.21 9.23 -0.69
CA ILE A 4 5.13 9.34 -1.84
C ILE A 4 5.78 7.98 -2.15
N ILE A 5 5.86 7.12 -1.12
CA ILE A 5 6.59 5.86 -1.15
C ILE A 5 5.63 4.67 -1.35
N LEU A 6 4.35 4.81 -0.99
CA LEU A 6 3.34 3.78 -1.20
C LEU A 6 3.11 3.51 -2.71
N PRO A 7 2.98 2.23 -3.12
CA PRO A 7 2.96 1.87 -4.53
C PRO A 7 1.60 2.08 -5.19
N MET A 8 0.53 2.35 -4.43
CA MET A 8 -0.87 2.27 -4.89
C MET A 8 -1.14 3.01 -6.21
N LYS A 9 -0.72 4.29 -6.33
CA LYS A 9 -0.94 5.09 -7.55
C LYS A 9 -0.08 4.61 -8.72
N ILE A 10 1.15 4.19 -8.45
CA ILE A 10 2.07 3.64 -9.47
C ILE A 10 1.51 2.33 -10.01
N THR A 11 1.08 1.42 -9.13
CA THR A 11 0.47 0.15 -9.50
C THR A 11 -0.78 0.37 -10.34
N THR A 12 -1.66 1.28 -9.89
CA THR A 12 -2.92 1.58 -10.59
C THR A 12 -2.63 2.03 -12.02
N ASN A 13 -1.81 3.08 -12.18
CA ASN A 13 -1.51 3.64 -13.49
C ASN A 13 -0.79 2.65 -14.41
N PHE A 14 0.20 1.92 -13.88
CA PHE A 14 0.98 0.98 -14.68
C PHE A 14 0.13 -0.17 -15.25
N VAL A 15 -0.81 -0.68 -14.45
CA VAL A 15 -1.69 -1.77 -14.88
C VAL A 15 -2.83 -1.25 -15.73
N SER A 16 -3.49 -0.15 -15.34
CA SER A 16 -4.58 0.42 -16.13
C SER A 16 -4.14 0.83 -17.53
N ASP A 17 -2.96 1.45 -17.66
CA ASP A 17 -2.43 1.86 -18.96
C ASP A 17 -2.19 0.65 -19.88
N LYS A 18 -1.76 -0.48 -19.33
CA LYS A 18 -1.54 -1.71 -20.09
C LYS A 18 -2.84 -2.38 -20.51
N ILE A 19 -3.86 -2.34 -19.64
CA ILE A 19 -5.21 -2.82 -19.95
C ILE A 19 -5.81 -1.98 -21.08
N LEU A 20 -5.81 -0.65 -20.92
CA LEU A 20 -6.43 0.28 -21.87
C LEU A 20 -5.74 0.26 -23.24
N LYS A 21 -4.42 0.03 -23.29
CA LYS A 21 -3.65 -0.09 -24.54
C LYS A 21 -3.69 -1.49 -25.18
N GLY A 22 -4.40 -2.47 -24.59
CA GLY A 22 -4.46 -3.85 -25.11
C GLY A 22 -3.15 -4.65 -24.96
N ASN A 23 -2.09 -4.04 -24.42
CA ASN A 23 -0.77 -4.65 -24.25
C ASN A 23 -0.74 -5.73 -23.15
N ILE A 24 -1.86 -5.99 -22.48
CA ILE A 24 -1.96 -6.99 -21.41
C ILE A 24 -1.76 -8.41 -21.93
N ILE A 25 -2.07 -8.67 -23.20
CA ILE A 25 -1.91 -9.98 -23.87
C ILE A 25 -0.44 -10.43 -23.83
N ASN A 26 0.50 -9.50 -24.00
CA ASN A 26 1.95 -9.77 -23.90
C ASN A 26 2.40 -10.21 -22.50
N TYR A 27 1.59 -9.95 -21.47
CA TYR A 27 1.83 -10.38 -20.09
C TYR A 27 1.06 -11.65 -19.72
N LEU A 28 -0.04 -11.96 -20.41
CA LEU A 28 -0.79 -13.21 -20.27
C LEU A 28 0.01 -14.41 -20.80
N ASN A 29 0.78 -14.22 -21.87
CA ASN A 29 1.62 -15.26 -22.48
C ASN A 29 2.91 -15.56 -21.70
N ARG A 30 3.17 -14.88 -20.59
CA ARG A 30 4.36 -15.09 -19.76
C ARG A 30 4.06 -16.11 -18.66
N PRO A 31 5.02 -16.99 -18.30
CA PRO A 31 4.82 -18.00 -17.26
C PRO A 31 4.53 -17.40 -15.88
N ASN A 32 4.96 -16.15 -15.66
CA ASN A 32 4.72 -15.43 -14.42
C ASN A 32 3.43 -14.61 -14.53
N GLY A 33 2.49 -14.83 -13.62
CA GLY A 33 1.23 -14.08 -13.57
C GLY A 33 1.44 -12.57 -13.43
N LEU A 34 0.52 -11.79 -14.01
CA LEU A 34 0.60 -10.32 -14.07
C LEU A 34 0.85 -9.68 -12.70
N LEU A 35 0.17 -10.17 -11.66
CA LEU A 35 0.35 -9.74 -10.27
C LEU A 35 1.82 -9.76 -9.83
N VAL A 36 2.54 -10.83 -10.12
CA VAL A 36 3.95 -11.01 -9.71
C VAL A 36 4.84 -10.02 -10.46
N ILE A 37 4.62 -9.86 -11.77
CA ILE A 37 5.37 -8.90 -12.59
C ILE A 37 5.14 -7.46 -12.08
N THR A 38 3.89 -7.10 -11.77
CA THR A 38 3.58 -5.79 -11.20
C THR A 38 4.18 -5.58 -9.81
N PHE A 39 4.26 -6.63 -9.00
CA PHE A 39 4.86 -6.54 -7.68
C PHE A 39 6.36 -6.23 -7.79
N PHE A 40 7.11 -6.98 -8.60
CA PHE A 40 8.55 -6.76 -8.74
C PHE A 40 8.88 -5.42 -9.42
N THR A 41 8.08 -4.98 -10.39
CA THR A 41 8.27 -3.67 -11.04
C THR A 41 8.02 -2.51 -10.07
N THR A 42 6.98 -2.59 -9.24
CA THR A 42 6.73 -1.58 -8.20
C THR A 42 7.77 -1.64 -7.09
N LEU A 43 8.23 -2.83 -6.70
CA LEU A 43 9.30 -3.02 -5.72
C LEU A 43 10.62 -2.40 -6.20
N GLY A 44 10.98 -2.56 -7.48
CA GLY A 44 12.15 -1.90 -8.06
C GLY A 44 12.08 -0.37 -7.99
N ASN A 45 10.91 0.21 -8.30
CA ASN A 45 10.67 1.65 -8.13
C ASN A 45 10.78 2.10 -6.67
N PHE A 46 10.28 1.28 -5.73
CA PHE A 46 10.40 1.55 -4.31
C PHE A 46 11.87 1.55 -3.86
N LEU A 47 12.66 0.56 -4.28
CA LEU A 47 14.10 0.50 -3.98
C LEU A 47 14.87 1.69 -4.55
N TYR A 48 14.52 2.12 -5.77
CA TYR A 48 15.10 3.32 -6.37
C TYR A 48 14.79 4.57 -5.53
N LYS A 49 13.52 4.77 -5.14
CA LYS A 49 13.12 5.89 -4.26
C LYS A 49 13.78 5.80 -2.89
N LEU A 50 13.89 4.61 -2.30
CA LEU A 50 14.61 4.42 -1.05
C LEU A 50 16.06 4.92 -1.16
N LYS A 51 16.77 4.48 -2.19
CA LYS A 51 18.19 4.81 -2.37
C LYS A 51 18.43 6.29 -2.69
N PHE A 52 17.63 6.87 -3.57
CA PHE A 52 17.90 8.21 -4.11
C PHE A 52 17.07 9.32 -3.46
N GLN A 53 15.97 9.01 -2.79
CA GLN A 53 15.12 9.99 -2.13
C GLN A 53 15.18 9.85 -0.60
N VAL A 54 15.02 8.64 -0.07
CA VAL A 54 14.93 8.44 1.39
C VAL A 54 16.29 8.50 2.06
N LEU A 55 17.32 7.85 1.51
CA LEU A 55 18.67 7.85 2.11
C LEU A 55 19.27 9.26 2.23
N PRO A 56 19.25 10.14 1.21
CA PRO A 56 19.79 11.49 1.35
C PRO A 56 19.08 12.30 2.42
N ILE A 57 17.74 12.20 2.50
CA ILE A 57 16.94 12.89 3.52
C ILE A 57 17.28 12.36 4.91
N LEU A 58 17.42 11.04 5.07
CA LEU A 58 17.84 10.43 6.34
C LEU A 58 19.22 10.89 6.78
N VAL A 59 20.19 10.94 5.87
CA VAL A 59 21.56 11.40 6.16
C VAL A 59 21.55 12.85 6.65
N VAL A 60 20.85 13.74 5.94
CA VAL A 60 20.69 15.14 6.37
C VAL A 60 20.01 15.20 7.74
N TYR A 61 18.93 14.44 7.96
CA TYR A 61 18.23 14.44 9.24
C TYR A 61 19.10 13.99 10.41
N ILE A 62 19.89 12.93 10.24
CA ILE A 62 20.81 12.43 11.27
C ILE A 62 21.91 13.45 11.58
N LEU A 63 22.44 14.14 10.56
CA LEU A 63 23.49 15.16 10.75
C LEU A 63 23.00 16.35 11.58
N PHE A 64 21.76 16.80 11.38
CA PHE A 64 21.20 17.96 12.08
C PHE A 64 20.52 17.62 13.42
N PHE A 65 19.96 16.41 13.58
CA PHE A 65 19.12 16.03 14.73
C PHE A 65 19.61 14.77 15.47
N TYR A 66 20.91 14.49 15.43
CA TYR A 66 21.55 13.29 16.01
C TYR A 66 21.02 12.90 17.42
N ASN A 67 20.93 13.87 18.34
CA ASN A 67 20.51 13.61 19.72
C ASN A 67 19.05 13.17 19.88
N LEU A 68 18.16 13.53 18.95
CA LEU A 68 16.74 13.12 19.00
C LEU A 68 16.55 11.71 18.43
N VAL A 69 17.31 11.33 17.41
CA VAL A 69 17.15 10.04 16.71
C VAL A 69 17.48 8.86 17.62
N PHE A 70 18.62 8.92 18.30
CA PHE A 70 19.10 7.80 19.13
C PHE A 70 18.36 7.65 20.46
N LYS A 71 17.68 8.70 20.93
CA LYS A 71 16.89 8.65 22.17
C LYS A 71 15.51 8.00 21.98
N ILE A 72 15.02 7.94 20.74
CA ILE A 72 13.63 7.54 20.42
C ILE A 72 13.56 6.14 19.77
N LEU A 73 14.61 5.68 19.06
CA LEU A 73 14.56 4.42 18.33
C LEU A 73 15.46 3.34 18.93
N SER A 74 14.86 2.43 19.70
CA SER A 74 15.48 1.13 20.03
C SER A 74 15.58 0.25 18.78
N PHE A 75 16.65 -0.55 18.66
CA PHE A 75 16.88 -1.43 17.51
C PHE A 75 15.71 -2.40 17.22
N ASN A 76 15.08 -2.94 18.27
CA ASN A 76 13.92 -3.83 18.15
C ASN A 76 12.72 -3.13 17.48
N ARG A 77 12.52 -1.83 17.71
CA ARG A 77 11.42 -1.05 17.13
C ARG A 77 11.64 -0.79 15.65
N LEU A 78 12.89 -0.58 15.24
CA LEU A 78 13.24 -0.44 13.82
C LEU A 78 12.86 -1.70 13.04
N ILE A 79 13.11 -2.88 13.60
CA ILE A 79 12.74 -4.16 12.99
C ILE A 79 11.21 -4.28 12.90
N LEU A 80 10.49 -3.98 13.99
CA LEU A 80 9.03 -4.05 14.02
C LEU A 80 8.40 -3.06 13.03
N PHE A 81 8.91 -1.83 12.97
CA PHE A 81 8.50 -0.81 12.01
C PHE A 81 8.70 -1.30 10.58
N MET A 82 9.86 -1.87 10.25
CA MET A 82 10.14 -2.40 8.91
C MET A 82 9.17 -3.52 8.53
N LEU A 83 8.84 -4.42 9.47
CA LEU A 83 7.87 -5.49 9.25
C LEU A 83 6.48 -4.93 8.92
N VAL A 84 5.97 -4.02 9.76
CA VAL A 84 4.64 -3.42 9.59
C VAL A 84 4.57 -2.51 8.37
N TYR A 85 5.66 -1.83 8.06
CA TYR A 85 5.79 -1.07 6.83
C TYR A 85 5.74 -1.97 5.59
N LEU A 86 6.42 -3.12 5.61
CA LEU A 86 6.37 -4.09 4.52
C LEU A 86 4.95 -4.64 4.29
N LEU A 87 4.24 -4.97 5.37
CA LEU A 87 2.84 -5.39 5.29
C LEU A 87 1.96 -4.27 4.70
N SER A 88 2.13 -3.03 5.19
CA SER A 88 1.44 -1.84 4.67
C SER A 88 1.68 -1.65 3.17
N TYR A 89 2.92 -1.83 2.72
CA TYR A 89 3.32 -1.73 1.32
C TYR A 89 2.61 -2.78 0.45
N ILE A 90 2.57 -4.03 0.91
CA ILE A 90 1.90 -5.13 0.20
C ILE A 90 0.39 -4.88 0.12
N ILE A 91 -0.25 -4.45 1.21
CA ILE A 91 -1.68 -4.12 1.25
C ILE A 91 -2.00 -2.98 0.27
N ALA A 92 -1.18 -1.92 0.26
CA ALA A 92 -1.33 -0.79 -0.67
C ALA A 92 -1.13 -1.22 -2.13
N PHE A 93 -0.18 -2.12 -2.39
CA PHE A 93 0.03 -2.70 -3.70
C PHE A 93 -1.21 -3.49 -4.16
N LEU A 94 -1.75 -4.36 -3.31
CA LEU A 94 -2.92 -5.18 -3.63
C LEU A 94 -4.16 -4.33 -3.88
N LEU A 95 -4.40 -3.30 -3.08
CA LEU A 95 -5.50 -2.36 -3.30
C LEU A 95 -5.34 -1.61 -4.62
N GLY A 96 -4.15 -1.07 -4.91
CA GLY A 96 -3.87 -0.40 -6.18
C GLY A 96 -4.04 -1.34 -7.39
N TYR A 97 -3.65 -2.60 -7.23
CA TYR A 97 -3.83 -3.62 -8.26
C TYR A 97 -5.31 -3.94 -8.52
N ILE A 98 -6.12 -4.09 -7.46
CA ILE A 98 -7.57 -4.30 -7.57
C ILE A 98 -8.22 -3.10 -8.26
N VAL A 99 -7.87 -1.87 -7.86
CA VAL A 99 -8.36 -0.65 -8.51
C VAL A 99 -8.00 -0.67 -9.99
N ALA A 100 -6.77 -1.02 -10.34
CA ALA A 100 -6.36 -1.12 -11.73
C ALA A 100 -7.18 -2.11 -12.55
N LEU A 101 -7.48 -3.30 -12.00
CA LEU A 101 -8.32 -4.30 -12.67
C LEU A 101 -9.74 -3.79 -12.95
N LEU A 102 -10.26 -2.88 -12.13
CA LEU A 102 -11.55 -2.23 -12.36
C LEU A 102 -11.55 -1.32 -13.60
N SER A 103 -10.38 -0.95 -14.16
CA SER A 103 -10.31 -0.19 -15.42
C SER A 103 -10.89 -0.95 -16.62
N THR A 104 -11.15 -2.25 -16.47
CA THR A 104 -11.81 -3.09 -17.48
C THR A 104 -13.31 -2.90 -17.54
N VAL A 105 -13.91 -2.37 -16.46
CA VAL A 105 -15.35 -2.13 -16.33
C VAL A 105 -15.66 -0.65 -16.42
N PHE A 106 -14.82 0.20 -15.85
CA PHE A 106 -15.04 1.63 -15.78
C PHE A 106 -14.27 2.39 -16.85
N ILE A 107 -14.98 3.24 -17.60
CA ILE A 107 -14.43 4.09 -18.66
C ILE A 107 -13.41 5.12 -18.10
N ARG A 108 -13.53 5.53 -16.83
CA ARG A 108 -12.64 6.50 -16.18
C ARG A 108 -12.02 5.95 -14.89
N ILE A 109 -10.88 5.28 -15.01
CA ILE A 109 -10.13 4.74 -13.87
C ILE A 109 -9.64 5.82 -12.90
N ASN A 110 -9.36 7.03 -13.40
CA ASN A 110 -8.86 8.15 -12.59
C ASN A 110 -9.82 8.51 -11.46
N GLY A 111 -11.14 8.48 -11.70
CA GLY A 111 -12.14 8.80 -10.68
C GLY A 111 -12.13 7.83 -9.50
N ILE A 112 -12.00 6.53 -9.78
CA ILE A 112 -11.92 5.49 -8.74
C ILE A 112 -10.60 5.61 -7.97
N SER A 113 -9.50 5.83 -8.68
CA SER A 113 -8.19 6.02 -8.04
C SER A 113 -8.21 7.20 -7.07
N GLU A 114 -8.77 8.34 -7.48
CA GLU A 114 -8.87 9.52 -6.61
C GLU A 114 -9.86 9.32 -5.45
N LEU A 115 -10.96 8.58 -5.64
CA LEU A 115 -11.87 8.21 -4.55
C LEU A 115 -11.14 7.37 -3.49
N VAL A 116 -10.43 6.31 -3.91
CA VAL A 116 -9.66 5.46 -2.99
C VAL A 116 -8.57 6.26 -2.28
N ASN A 117 -7.96 7.22 -2.98
CA ASN A 117 -6.96 8.11 -2.40
C ASN A 117 -7.56 9.05 -1.34
N ALA A 118 -8.77 9.58 -1.60
CA ALA A 118 -9.51 10.37 -0.62
C ALA A 118 -9.88 9.55 0.63
N LEU A 119 -10.33 8.30 0.45
CA LEU A 119 -10.58 7.39 1.57
C LEU A 119 -9.30 7.08 2.35
N LEU A 120 -8.17 6.90 1.67
CA LEU A 120 -6.88 6.69 2.31
C LEU A 120 -6.47 7.90 3.16
N ILE A 121 -6.68 9.12 2.66
CA ILE A 121 -6.40 10.36 3.38
C ILE A 121 -7.30 10.52 4.61
N ILE A 122 -8.59 10.22 4.49
CA ILE A 122 -9.58 10.37 5.58
C ILE A 122 -9.40 9.26 6.62
N PHE A 123 -9.47 7.99 6.23
CA PHE A 123 -9.47 6.86 7.17
C PHE A 123 -8.07 6.38 7.56
N GLY A 124 -7.03 6.73 6.78
CA GLY A 124 -5.64 6.41 7.10
C GLY A 124 -4.95 7.42 8.04
N GLY A 125 -5.63 8.50 8.46
CA GLY A 125 -5.04 9.52 9.33
C GLY A 125 -4.14 10.52 8.61
N GLY A 126 -4.47 10.87 7.37
CA GLY A 126 -3.67 11.76 6.52
C GLY A 126 -4.05 13.22 6.63
N LEU A 127 -5.32 13.49 6.96
CA LEU A 127 -5.79 14.84 7.30
C LEU A 127 -5.35 15.23 8.71
N LEU A 128 -5.62 14.35 9.69
CA LEU A 128 -5.25 14.53 11.08
C LEU A 128 -4.82 13.17 11.65
N PRO A 129 -3.92 13.15 12.65
CA PRO A 129 -3.66 11.95 13.43
C PRO A 129 -4.98 11.34 13.93
N LEU A 130 -5.14 10.03 13.78
CA LEU A 130 -6.37 9.32 14.18
C LEU A 130 -6.68 9.50 15.67
N ASP A 131 -5.67 9.78 16.50
CA ASP A 131 -5.81 10.07 17.93
C ASP A 131 -6.69 11.30 18.20
N LEU A 132 -6.86 12.19 17.22
CA LEU A 132 -7.71 13.37 17.29
C LEU A 132 -9.11 13.12 16.74
N TYR A 133 -9.42 11.94 16.22
CA TYR A 133 -10.73 11.64 15.66
C TYR A 133 -11.79 11.40 16.74
N PRO A 134 -13.06 11.74 16.46
CA PRO A 134 -14.15 11.36 17.34
C PRO A 134 -14.26 9.83 17.43
N LYS A 135 -14.67 9.31 18.60
CA LYS A 135 -14.67 7.87 18.93
C LYS A 135 -15.30 6.97 17.85
N LEU A 136 -16.39 7.44 17.23
CA LEU A 136 -17.09 6.68 16.19
C LEU A 136 -16.25 6.57 14.91
N LEU A 137 -15.66 7.67 14.47
CA LEU A 137 -14.83 7.69 13.25
C LEU A 137 -13.53 6.90 13.47
N LEU A 138 -12.92 7.00 14.65
CA LEU A 138 -11.73 6.23 15.02
C LEU A 138 -11.99 4.72 14.86
N LYS A 139 -13.06 4.19 15.47
CA LYS A 139 -13.41 2.76 15.39
C LYS A 139 -13.62 2.28 13.96
N ILE A 140 -14.23 3.11 13.11
CA ILE A 140 -14.41 2.77 11.68
C ILE A 140 -13.06 2.76 10.98
N SER A 141 -12.25 3.79 11.17
CA SER A 141 -10.91 3.89 10.58
C SER A 141 -10.06 2.67 10.94
N GLU A 142 -9.99 2.29 12.22
CA GLU A 142 -9.16 1.20 12.73
C GLU A 142 -9.39 -0.16 12.07
N VAL A 143 -10.61 -0.42 11.57
CA VAL A 143 -10.94 -1.68 10.89
C VAL A 143 -10.77 -1.62 9.37
N THR A 144 -10.50 -0.44 8.80
CA THR A 144 -10.35 -0.25 7.36
C THR A 144 -8.96 -0.70 6.85
N PRO A 145 -8.82 -1.03 5.55
CA PRO A 145 -7.50 -1.29 4.99
C PRO A 145 -6.65 -0.01 4.91
N PHE A 146 -7.26 1.17 4.95
CA PHE A 146 -6.57 2.46 4.90
C PHE A 146 -5.77 2.73 6.17
N TYR A 147 -6.30 2.36 7.34
CA TYR A 147 -5.57 2.33 8.60
C TYR A 147 -4.35 1.42 8.52
N ALA A 148 -4.55 0.20 8.02
CA ALA A 148 -3.50 -0.80 7.88
C ALA A 148 -2.36 -0.36 6.93
N ILE A 149 -2.66 0.50 5.96
CA ILE A 149 -1.69 1.06 5.01
C ILE A 149 -0.93 2.25 5.59
N MET A 150 -1.62 3.20 6.23
CA MET A 150 -1.03 4.52 6.48
C MET A 150 -0.75 4.81 7.95
N TYR A 151 -1.68 4.51 8.85
CA TYR A 151 -1.54 4.83 10.27
C TYR A 151 -0.75 3.76 11.04
N ALA A 152 -0.98 2.48 10.74
CA ALA A 152 -0.29 1.34 11.35
C ALA A 152 1.25 1.51 11.49
N PRO A 153 2.02 1.84 10.45
CA PRO A 153 3.48 1.97 10.58
C PRO A 153 3.88 3.15 11.48
N ILE A 154 3.13 4.25 11.46
CA ILE A 154 3.42 5.44 12.27
C ILE A 154 3.15 5.13 13.76
N SER A 155 2.04 4.45 14.03
CA SER A 155 1.60 4.12 15.38
C SER A 155 2.62 3.28 16.16
N ILE A 156 3.39 2.43 15.49
CA ILE A 156 4.44 1.60 16.14
C ILE A 156 5.59 2.43 16.70
N ILE A 157 5.90 3.56 16.06
CA ILE A 157 6.94 4.45 16.55
C ILE A 157 6.42 5.20 17.80
N VAL A 158 5.14 5.55 17.83
CA VAL A 158 4.50 6.37 18.87
C VAL A 158 4.13 5.55 20.12
N TYR A 159 3.60 4.34 19.95
CA TYR A 159 3.11 3.52 21.06
C TYR A 159 4.23 2.67 21.64
N ASP A 160 4.95 3.24 22.61
CA ASP A 160 6.16 2.62 23.14
C ASP A 160 5.90 1.30 23.89
N ASN A 161 4.83 1.18 24.67
CA ASN A 161 4.71 0.07 25.64
C ASN A 161 3.40 -0.74 25.59
N ASP A 162 2.64 -0.64 24.50
CA ASP A 162 1.33 -1.31 24.39
C ASP A 162 1.38 -2.51 23.43
N PHE A 163 1.78 -3.66 23.97
CA PHE A 163 1.81 -4.94 23.23
C PHE A 163 0.43 -5.33 22.67
N GLY A 164 -0.65 -5.00 23.36
CA GLY A 164 -2.01 -5.30 22.91
C GLY A 164 -2.35 -4.57 21.61
N LYS A 165 -1.99 -3.28 21.53
CA LYS A 165 -2.14 -2.48 20.30
C LYS A 165 -1.28 -3.00 19.15
N ILE A 166 -0.03 -3.37 19.41
CA ILE A 166 0.85 -3.94 18.39
C ILE A 166 0.23 -5.21 17.78
N LEU A 167 -0.30 -6.10 18.62
CA LEU A 167 -0.91 -7.34 18.16
C LEU A 167 -2.20 -7.07 17.36
N PHE A 168 -3.00 -6.09 17.77
CA PHE A 168 -4.17 -5.64 17.02
C PHE A 168 -3.78 -5.09 15.63
N ILE A 169 -2.73 -4.27 15.55
CA ILE A 169 -2.21 -3.71 14.29
C ILE A 169 -1.73 -4.84 13.35
N LEU A 170 -1.00 -5.82 13.87
CA LEU A 170 -0.56 -6.95 13.08
C LEU A 170 -1.76 -7.80 12.62
N GLY A 171 -2.74 -8.02 13.50
CA GLY A 171 -3.97 -8.74 13.19
C GLY A 171 -4.75 -8.10 12.04
N ILE A 172 -4.97 -6.78 12.10
CA ILE A 172 -5.71 -6.06 11.05
C ILE A 172 -4.94 -6.04 9.72
N GLN A 173 -3.60 -5.91 9.76
CA GLN A 173 -2.79 -6.00 8.55
C GLN A 173 -2.82 -7.39 7.92
N ILE A 174 -2.67 -8.45 8.71
CA ILE A 174 -2.72 -9.83 8.20
C ILE A 174 -4.10 -10.15 7.63
N PHE A 175 -5.17 -9.75 8.32
CA PHE A 175 -6.54 -9.92 7.84
C PHE A 175 -6.75 -9.26 6.47
N TRP A 176 -6.36 -7.99 6.31
CA TRP A 176 -6.51 -7.30 5.03
C TRP A 176 -5.56 -7.82 3.96
N LEU A 177 -4.34 -8.21 4.30
CA LEU A 177 -3.40 -8.83 3.38
C LEU A 177 -4.00 -10.10 2.76
N ILE A 178 -4.53 -11.00 3.59
CA ILE A 178 -5.15 -12.25 3.11
C ILE A 178 -6.39 -11.94 2.28
N THR A 179 -7.28 -11.09 2.80
CA THR A 179 -8.53 -10.71 2.13
C THR A 179 -8.28 -10.13 0.73
N LEU A 180 -7.40 -9.14 0.64
CA LEU A 180 -7.08 -8.47 -0.62
C LEU A 180 -6.32 -9.37 -1.58
N LEU A 181 -5.48 -10.29 -1.09
CA LEU A 181 -4.78 -11.25 -1.93
C LEU A 181 -5.76 -12.24 -2.58
N ILE A 182 -6.76 -12.70 -1.83
CA ILE A 182 -7.81 -13.57 -2.36
C ILE A 182 -8.64 -12.80 -3.40
N VAL A 183 -9.06 -11.58 -3.07
CA VAL A 183 -9.85 -10.73 -3.98
C VAL A 183 -9.07 -10.42 -5.26
N SER A 184 -7.79 -10.03 -5.15
CA SER A 184 -6.97 -9.69 -6.31
C SER A 184 -6.76 -10.89 -7.25
N LYS A 185 -6.52 -12.09 -6.69
CA LYS A 185 -6.40 -13.32 -7.47
C LYS A 185 -7.72 -13.66 -8.18
N LYS A 186 -8.85 -13.70 -7.47
CA LYS A 186 -10.16 -14.01 -8.07
C LYS A 186 -10.54 -13.00 -9.17
N LEU A 187 -10.35 -11.71 -8.90
CA LEU A 187 -10.65 -10.66 -9.86
C LEU A 187 -9.76 -10.76 -11.10
N SER A 188 -8.46 -11.04 -10.92
CA SER A 188 -7.55 -11.24 -12.05
C SER A 188 -7.96 -12.41 -12.93
N GLN A 189 -8.34 -13.55 -12.35
CA GLN A 189 -8.81 -14.71 -13.10
C GLN A 189 -10.10 -14.42 -13.87
N TYR A 190 -11.04 -13.70 -13.25
CA TYR A 190 -12.28 -13.29 -13.92
C TYR A 190 -12.01 -12.35 -15.10
N VAL A 191 -11.15 -11.36 -14.90
CA VAL A 191 -10.76 -10.40 -15.93
C VAL A 191 -10.07 -11.11 -17.11
N PHE A 192 -9.12 -12.00 -16.86
CA PHE A 192 -8.38 -12.70 -17.91
C PHE A 192 -9.26 -13.63 -18.74
N LYS A 193 -10.16 -14.40 -18.09
CA LYS A 193 -11.15 -15.21 -18.82
C LYS A 193 -12.02 -14.38 -19.76
N LYS A 194 -12.38 -13.16 -19.39
CA LYS A 194 -13.17 -12.27 -20.23
C LYS A 194 -12.38 -11.77 -21.46
N PHE A 195 -11.07 -11.55 -21.30
CA PHE A 195 -10.20 -11.09 -22.38
C PHE A 195 -9.88 -12.18 -23.40
N ASP A 196 -9.69 -13.42 -22.97
CA ASP A 196 -9.49 -14.57 -23.89
C ASP A 196 -10.69 -14.66 -24.87
N ILE A 197 -11.93 -14.55 -24.35
CA ILE A 197 -13.16 -14.61 -25.16
C ILE A 197 -13.27 -13.48 -26.21
N MET A 198 -12.60 -12.34 -26.00
CA MET A 198 -12.69 -11.15 -26.88
C MET A 198 -11.54 -11.04 -27.90
N GLY A 199 -10.55 -11.94 -27.86
CA GLY A 199 -9.36 -11.87 -28.72
C GLY A 199 -8.73 -13.21 -29.11
N GLY A 200 -9.28 -14.35 -28.67
CA GLY A 200 -8.84 -15.71 -29.00
C GLY A 200 -9.15 -16.70 -27.90
#